data_AF-A0A372ZJV8-F1
#
_entry.id   AF-A0A372ZJV8-F1
#
_cell.length_a   1.000
_cell.length_b   1.000
_cell.length_c   1.000
_cell.angle_alpha   90.00
_cell.angle_beta   90.00
_cell.angle_gamma   90.00
#
_symmetry.space_group_name_H-M   'P 1'
#
loop_
_entity.id
_entity.type
_entity.pdbx_description
1 polymer ?
#
loop_
_entity_poly.entity_id
_entity_poly.type
_entity_poly.pdbx_seq_one_letter_code
_entity_poly.pdbx_strand_id
1 'polypeptide(L)' 'MLAAFGQRAVDTVPEDLDSLELTWLVAEFEQRYGLQLDLDDDRFGAVRTVDDATGLLREAVLADRAGARP' A
#
# COMPACT_ATOMS: atom_id res chain seq x y z
N MET A 1 -0.10 4.29 10.02
CA MET A 1 0.25 4.77 8.68
C MET A 1 -0.90 5.60 8.12
N LEU A 2 -2.00 5.02 7.61
CA LEU A 2 -3.13 5.80 7.04
C LEU A 2 -3.79 6.81 7.99
N ALA A 3 -3.89 6.50 9.28
CA ALA A 3 -4.37 7.46 10.28
C ALA A 3 -3.54 8.77 10.30
N ALA A 4 -2.24 8.68 10.02
CA ALA A 4 -1.34 9.84 9.99
C ALA A 4 -1.56 10.70 8.74
N PHE A 5 -1.95 10.12 7.60
CA PHE A 5 -2.26 10.86 6.38
C PHE A 5 -3.38 11.88 6.60
N GLY A 6 -4.49 11.44 7.19
CA GLY A 6 -5.64 12.30 7.49
C GLY A 6 -5.63 12.95 8.88
N GLN A 7 -4.55 12.77 9.66
CA GLN A 7 -4.49 13.16 11.09
C GLN A 7 -5.73 12.70 11.89
N ARG A 8 -6.22 11.50 11.57
CA ARG A 8 -7.44 10.91 12.13
C ARG A 8 -7.11 9.88 13.21
N ALA A 9 -8.07 9.60 14.08
CA ALA A 9 -7.93 8.50 15.03
C ALA A 9 -7.95 7.15 14.30
N VAL A 10 -7.25 6.15 14.84
CA VAL A 10 -7.04 4.85 14.14
C VAL A 10 -8.35 4.11 13.92
N ASP A 11 -9.26 4.18 14.89
CA ASP A 11 -10.62 3.64 14.87
C ASP A 11 -11.59 4.39 13.93
N THR A 12 -11.17 5.54 13.42
CA THR A 12 -11.94 6.35 12.46
C THR A 12 -11.41 6.27 11.03
N VAL A 13 -10.41 5.41 10.79
CA VAL A 13 -9.90 5.16 9.44
C VAL A 13 -10.96 4.36 8.67
N PRO A 14 -11.50 4.87 7.55
CA PRO A 14 -12.40 4.13 6.68
C PRO A 14 -11.68 2.94 6.05
N GLU A 15 -12.46 1.91 5.72
CA GLU A 15 -11.98 0.72 5.02
C GLU A 15 -11.74 0.98 3.54
N ASP A 16 -12.55 1.86 2.94
CA ASP A 16 -12.36 2.32 1.56
C ASP A 16 -11.13 3.22 1.44
N LEU A 17 -10.40 3.06 0.34
CA LEU A 17 -9.23 3.86 -0.02
C LEU A 17 -9.47 4.61 -1.32
N ASP A 18 -9.14 5.89 -1.31
CA ASP A 18 -8.97 6.65 -2.54
C ASP A 18 -7.56 6.46 -3.14
N SER A 19 -7.37 6.92 -4.39
CA SER A 19 -6.11 6.77 -5.10
C SER A 19 -4.94 7.54 -4.47
N LEU A 20 -5.22 8.65 -3.77
CA LEU A 20 -4.19 9.45 -3.12
C LEU A 20 -3.77 8.81 -1.79
N GLU A 21 -4.73 8.34 -1.00
CA GLU A 21 -4.49 7.56 0.22
C GLU A 21 -3.68 6.31 -0.08
N LEU A 22 -4.00 5.61 -1.17
CA LEU A 22 -3.21 4.46 -1.63
C LEU A 22 -1.78 4.85 -2.02
N THR A 23 -1.63 5.90 -2.83
CA THR A 23 -0.31 6.40 -3.25
C THR A 23 0.55 6.78 -2.05
N TRP A 24 -0.04 7.50 -1.10
CA TRP A 24 0.65 7.88 0.13
C TRP A 24 0.99 6.66 0.99
N LEU A 25 0.07 5.70 1.13
CA LEU A 25 0.28 4.48 1.90
C LEU A 25 1.47 3.68 1.35
N VAL A 26 1.57 3.54 0.04
CA VAL A 26 2.70 2.84 -0.61
C VAL A 26 4.00 3.58 -0.35
N ALA A 27 4.05 4.90 -0.60
CA ALA A 27 5.27 5.68 -0.36
C ALA A 27 5.73 5.65 1.10
N GLU A 28 4.81 5.72 2.06
CA GLU A 28 5.13 5.61 3.48
C GLU A 28 5.59 4.18 3.86
N PHE A 29 4.98 3.14 3.26
CA PHE A 29 5.42 1.75 3.46
C PHE A 29 6.85 1.55 2.99
N GLU A 30 7.16 1.99 1.76
CA GLU A 30 8.49 1.92 1.17
C GLU A 30 9.54 2.64 2.02
N GLN A 31 9.26 3.88 2.42
CA GLN A 31 10.16 4.66 3.27
C GLN A 31 10.36 4.00 4.65
N ARG A 32 9.27 3.51 5.27
CA ARG A 32 9.33 2.88 6.60
C ARG A 32 10.16 1.60 6.61
N TYR A 33 10.11 0.82 5.54
CA TYR A 33 10.79 -0.48 5.47
C TYR A 33 12.05 -0.48 4.61
N GLY A 34 12.40 0.65 3.97
CA GLY A 34 13.55 0.76 3.08
C GLY A 34 13.43 -0.12 1.83
N LEU A 35 12.21 -0.26 1.31
CA LEU A 35 11.90 -1.06 0.12
C LEU A 35 11.62 -0.14 -1.07
N GLN A 36 11.78 -0.68 -2.27
CA GLN A 36 11.30 -0.06 -3.51
C GLN A 36 10.50 -1.12 -4.25
N LEU A 37 9.18 -1.05 -4.15
CA LEU A 37 8.26 -2.04 -4.70
C LEU A 37 7.90 -1.66 -6.13
N ASP A 38 8.03 -2.62 -7.04
CA ASP A 38 7.52 -2.47 -8.40
C ASP A 38 6.05 -2.91 -8.42
N LEU A 39 5.15 -1.93 -8.34
CA LEU A 39 3.71 -2.15 -8.34
C LEU A 39 3.16 -1.84 -9.73
N ASP A 40 2.66 -2.88 -10.39
CA ASP A 40 1.94 -2.78 -11.66
C ASP A 40 0.71 -1.87 -11.55
N ASP A 41 0.59 -0.90 -12.47
CA ASP A 41 -0.48 0.09 -12.55
C ASP A 41 -1.88 -0.56 -12.59
N ASP A 42 -2.02 -1.72 -13.23
CA ASP A 42 -3.30 -2.44 -13.30
C ASP A 42 -3.71 -2.96 -11.91
N ARG A 43 -2.74 -3.50 -11.15
CA ARG A 43 -2.97 -4.00 -9.80
C ARG A 43 -3.18 -2.85 -8.81
N PHE A 44 -2.43 -1.76 -8.98
CA PHE A 44 -2.59 -0.55 -8.21
C PHE A 44 -3.98 0.08 -8.43
N GLY A 45 -4.44 0.13 -9.68
CA GLY A 45 -5.75 0.66 -10.05
C GLY A 45 -6.94 -0.16 -9.56
N ALA A 46 -6.73 -1.44 -9.24
CA ALA A 46 -7.76 -2.35 -8.71
C ALA A 46 -8.00 -2.21 -7.20
N VAL A 47 -7.08 -1.61 -6.45
CA VAL A 47 -7.19 -1.46 -5.00
C VAL A 47 -8.29 -0.46 -4.64
N ARG A 48 -9.22 -0.88 -3.79
CA ARG A 48 -10.33 -0.05 -3.28
C ARG A 48 -10.45 -0.07 -1.77
N THR A 49 -9.86 -1.05 -1.11
CA THR A 49 -9.92 -1.22 0.35
C THR A 49 -8.54 -1.34 0.98
N VAL A 50 -8.48 -1.14 2.30
CA VAL A 50 -7.28 -1.41 3.10
C VAL A 50 -6.85 -2.88 2.95
N ASP A 51 -7.80 -3.81 2.90
CA ASP A 51 -7.50 -5.23 2.73
C ASP A 51 -6.84 -5.52 1.37
N ASP A 52 -7.36 -4.95 0.28
CA ASP A 52 -6.74 -5.06 -1.05
C ASP A 52 -5.30 -4.52 -1.03
N ALA A 53 -5.09 -3.36 -0.40
CA ALA A 53 -3.77 -2.75 -0.30
C ALA A 53 -2.79 -3.62 0.49
N THR A 54 -3.22 -4.23 1.60
CA THR A 54 -2.37 -5.14 2.36
C THR A 54 -2.05 -6.43 1.60
N GLY A 55 -3.01 -6.94 0.82
CA GLY A 55 -2.80 -8.07 -0.09
C GLY A 55 -1.73 -7.76 -1.15
N LEU A 56 -1.89 -6.62 -1.84
CA LEU A 56 -0.94 -6.15 -2.85
C LEU A 56 0.47 -5.98 -2.28
N LEU A 57 0.60 -5.27 -1.16
CA LEU A 57 1.90 -5.04 -0.52
C LEU A 57 2.55 -6.35 -0.07
N ARG A 58 1.76 -7.30 0.46
CA ARG A 58 2.26 -8.61 0.83
C ARG A 58 2.83 -9.36 -0.37
N GLU A 59 2.11 -9.39 -1.49
CA GLU A 59 2.57 -10.05 -2.71
C GLU A 59 3.85 -9.41 -3.26
N ALA A 60 3.88 -8.08 -3.34
CA ALA A 60 5.04 -7.33 -3.82
C ALA A 60 6.30 -7.60 -2.98
N VAL A 61 6.15 -7.60 -1.65
CA VAL A 61 7.25 -7.92 -0.72
C VAL A 61 7.74 -9.36 -0.88
N LEU A 62 6.85 -10.31 -1.15
CA LEU A 62 7.25 -11.71 -1.39
C LEU A 62 7.98 -11.86 -2.72
N ALA A 63 7.52 -11.18 -3.78
CA ALA A 63 8.16 -11.17 -5.09
C ALA A 63 9.57 -10.56 -5.02
N ASP A 64 9.72 -9.39 -4.38
CA ASP A 64 11.00 -8.74 -4.16
C ASP A 64 12.00 -9.67 -3.45
N ARG A 65 11.56 -10.34 -2.36
CA ARG A 65 12.40 -11.30 -1.63
C ARG A 65 12.77 -12.54 -2.43
N ALA A 66 11.92 -12.96 -3.36
CA ALA A 66 12.22 -14.09 -4.24
C ALA A 66 13.24 -13.74 -5.32
N GLY A 67 13.63 -12.45 -5.46
CA GLY A 67 14.44 -11.96 -6.58
C GLY A 67 13.71 -12.01 -7.93
N ALA A 68 12.42 -12.33 -7.89
CA ALA A 68 11.53 -12.25 -9.03
C ALA A 68 11.00 -10.82 -9.07
N ARG A 69 11.67 -9.95 -9.83
CA ARG A 69 10.95 -8.76 -10.31
C ARG A 69 9.85 -9.26 -11.25
N PRO A 70 8.57 -8.92 -10.99
CA PRO A 70 7.47 -9.28 -11.89
C PRO A 70 7.72 -8.74 -13.30
#